data_AF-A0A956K5Y6-F1
#
_entry.id   AF-A0A956K5Y6-F1
#
_cell.length_a   1.000
_cell.length_b   1.000
_cell.length_c   1.000
_cell.angle_alpha   90.00
_cell.angle_beta   90.00
_cell.angle_gamma   90.00
#
_symmetry.space_group_name_H-M   'P 1'
#
loop_
_entity.id
_entity.type
_entity.pdbx_description
1 polymer ?
#
loop_
_entity_poly.entity_id
_entity_poly.type
_entity_poly.pdbx_seq_one_letter_code
_entity_poly.pdbx_strand_id
1 'polypeptide(L)'
;MTEAAVSLLVERGIAGTTLASIGERAGYSRGLVTHRFGSKAGLLAHVHDSVAAEWVRHVDGFVGDAVGIEALQRVTDALYDFIVNEPEELRAMYLLR
;
A
#
# COMPACT_ATOMS: atom_id res chain seq x y z
N MET A 1 2.86 10.07 3.51
CA MET A 1 2.93 10.01 2.02
C MET A 1 2.23 8.77 1.50
N THR A 2 2.61 7.57 1.93
CA THR A 2 1.96 6.31 1.51
C THR A 2 0.48 6.28 1.89
N GLU A 3 0.15 6.49 3.17
CA GLU A 3 -1.24 6.60 3.66
C GLU A 3 -2.08 7.63 2.87
N ALA A 4 -1.56 8.86 2.73
CA ALA A 4 -2.19 9.91 1.93
C ALA A 4 -2.42 9.52 0.46
N ALA A 5 -1.53 8.72 -0.12
CA ALA A 5 -1.68 8.20 -1.48
C ALA A 5 -2.71 7.06 -1.54
N VAL A 6 -2.70 6.15 -0.57
CA VAL A 6 -3.68 5.05 -0.44
C VAL A 6 -5.09 5.61 -0.32
N SER A 7 -5.34 6.52 0.62
CA SER A 7 -6.65 7.18 0.80
C SER A 7 -7.11 7.87 -0.49
N LEU A 8 -6.23 8.64 -1.15
CA LEU A 8 -6.57 9.30 -2.42
C LEU A 8 -6.87 8.32 -3.56
N LEU A 9 -6.12 7.22 -3.65
CA LEU A 9 -6.35 6.18 -4.64
C LEU A 9 -7.70 5.48 -4.41
N VAL A 10 -8.03 5.19 -3.16
CA VAL A 10 -9.32 4.58 -2.79
C VAL A 10 -10.48 5.54 -3.06
N GLU A 11 -10.33 6.82 -2.72
CA GLU A 11 -11.37 7.85 -2.91
C GLU A 11 -11.61 8.22 -4.38
N ARG A 12 -10.53 8.36 -5.17
CA ARG A 12 -10.57 9.04 -6.48
C ARG A 12 -10.04 8.21 -7.64
N GLY A 13 -9.56 6.99 -7.36
CA GLY A 13 -8.86 6.16 -8.33
C GLY A 13 -7.52 6.76 -8.78
N ILE A 14 -6.82 6.04 -9.67
CA ILE A 14 -5.56 6.50 -10.25
C ILE A 14 -5.75 7.83 -10.97
N ALA A 15 -6.75 7.95 -11.84
CA ALA A 15 -6.95 9.13 -12.69
C ALA A 15 -7.15 10.41 -11.86
N GLY A 16 -7.94 10.34 -10.78
CA GLY A 16 -8.23 11.47 -9.88
C GLY A 16 -7.13 11.80 -8.88
N THR A 17 -6.05 11.02 -8.86
CA THR A 17 -4.93 11.18 -7.92
C THR A 17 -3.73 11.84 -8.61
N THR A 18 -3.18 12.91 -8.03
CA THR A 18 -2.00 13.62 -8.56
C THR A 18 -0.89 13.75 -7.52
N LEU A 19 0.36 13.90 -7.95
CA LEU A 19 1.50 14.19 -7.06
C LEU A 19 1.22 15.39 -6.14
N ALA A 20 0.57 16.43 -6.68
CA ALA A 20 0.22 17.64 -5.95
C ALA A 20 -0.80 17.35 -4.84
N SER A 21 -1.89 16.66 -5.17
CA SER A 21 -2.93 16.31 -4.19
C SER A 21 -2.42 15.38 -3.10
N ILE A 22 -1.50 14.46 -3.42
CA ILE A 22 -0.88 13.58 -2.42
C ILE A 22 0.04 14.39 -1.50
N GLY A 23 0.87 15.27 -2.07
CA GLY A 23 1.72 16.17 -1.29
C GLY A 23 0.90 17.02 -0.32
N GLU A 24 -0.15 17.66 -0.83
CA GLU A 24 -1.06 18.50 -0.03
C GLU A 24 -1.71 17.70 1.11
N ARG A 25 -2.26 16.50 0.83
CA ARG A 25 -2.84 15.62 1.86
C ARG A 25 -1.81 15.23 2.92
N ALA A 26 -0.59 14.93 2.50
CA ALA A 26 0.49 14.52 3.38
C ALA A 26 1.17 15.70 4.11
N GLY A 27 0.72 16.95 3.91
CA GLY A 27 1.32 18.14 4.53
C GLY A 27 2.65 18.60 3.90
N TYR A 28 2.93 18.18 2.66
CA TYR A 28 4.16 18.50 1.93
C TYR A 28 3.93 19.36 0.68
N SER A 29 4.96 20.11 0.28
CA SER A 29 4.90 20.89 -0.95
C SER A 29 4.96 19.99 -2.20
N ARG A 30 4.30 20.43 -3.28
CA ARG A 30 4.37 19.75 -4.59
C ARG A 30 5.82 19.54 -5.05
N GLY A 31 6.68 20.55 -4.86
CA GLY A 31 8.08 20.51 -5.26
C GLY A 31 8.88 19.41 -4.56
N LEU A 32 8.62 19.19 -3.26
CA LEU A 32 9.26 18.12 -2.50
C LEU A 32 8.85 16.73 -3.01
N VAL A 33 7.57 16.56 -3.36
CA VAL A 33 7.06 15.28 -3.88
C VAL A 33 7.67 14.97 -5.25
N THR A 34 7.71 15.96 -6.17
CA THR A 34 8.37 15.79 -7.47
C THR A 34 9.86 15.53 -7.32
N HIS A 35 10.55 16.20 -6.39
CA HIS A 35 11.96 15.95 -6.13
C HIS A 35 12.22 14.52 -5.61
N ARG A 36 11.36 14.02 -4.71
CA ARG A 36 11.53 12.69 -4.09
C ARG A 36 11.16 11.53 -5.02
N PHE A 37 10.11 11.68 -5.82
CA PHE A 37 9.54 10.57 -6.59
C PHE A 37 9.65 10.74 -8.12
N GLY A 38 10.02 11.93 -8.60
CA GLY A 38 10.15 12.28 -10.01
C GLY A 38 8.82 12.39 -10.75
N SER A 39 8.09 11.28 -10.84
CA SER A 39 6.86 11.16 -11.62
C SER A 39 5.71 10.57 -10.79
N LYS A 40 4.48 10.71 -11.30
CA LYS A 40 3.30 10.06 -10.70
C LYS A 40 3.48 8.55 -10.66
N ALA A 41 3.93 7.95 -11.76
CA ALA A 41 4.23 6.52 -11.82
C ALA A 41 5.29 6.11 -10.78
N GLY A 42 6.34 6.90 -10.60
CA GLY A 42 7.38 6.65 -9.59
C GLY A 42 6.85 6.69 -8.16
N LEU A 43 5.97 7.65 -7.84
CA LEU A 43 5.30 7.68 -6.54
C LEU A 43 4.40 6.46 -6.37
N LEU A 44 3.58 6.13 -7.36
CA LEU A 44 2.64 5.01 -7.27
C LEU A 44 3.37 3.66 -7.12
N ALA A 45 4.49 3.47 -7.82
CA ALA A 45 5.36 2.31 -7.63
C ALA A 45 5.92 2.25 -6.19
N HIS A 46 6.39 3.37 -5.65
CA HIS A 46 6.86 3.42 -4.27
C HIS A 46 5.76 3.10 -3.25
N VAL A 47 4.53 3.56 -3.49
CA VAL A 47 3.37 3.24 -2.65
C VAL A 47 3.05 1.76 -2.72
N HIS A 48 2.99 1.19 -3.93
CA HIS A 48 2.80 -0.25 -4.13
C HIS A 48 3.85 -1.06 -3.37
N ASP A 49 5.13 -0.73 -3.53
CA ASP A 49 6.22 -1.47 -2.89
C ASP A 49 6.19 -1.35 -1.37
N SER A 50 5.78 -0.19 -0.84
CA SER A 50 5.62 0.03 0.60
C SER A 50 4.51 -0.86 1.18
N VAL A 51 3.34 -0.90 0.52
CA VAL A 51 2.21 -1.72 0.93
C VAL A 51 2.54 -3.21 0.81
N ALA A 52 3.16 -3.63 -0.29
CA ALA A 52 3.58 -5.02 -0.49
C ALA A 52 4.60 -5.45 0.58
N ALA A 53 5.56 -4.60 0.93
CA ALA A 53 6.53 -4.90 1.98
C ALA A 53 5.87 -5.01 3.37
N GLU A 54 4.84 -4.21 3.65
CA GLU A 54 4.07 -4.30 4.89
C GLU A 54 3.26 -5.59 4.98
N TRP A 55 2.60 -5.96 3.89
CA TRP A 55 1.93 -7.25 3.76
C TRP A 55 2.88 -8.42 4.01
N VAL A 56 4.07 -8.44 3.41
CA VAL A 56 5.07 -9.49 3.65
C VAL A 56 5.46 -9.57 5.12
N ARG A 57 5.72 -8.42 5.78
CA ARG A 57 6.04 -8.39 7.22
C ARG A 57 4.89 -8.93 8.07
N HIS A 58 3.65 -8.61 7.72
CA HIS A 58 2.47 -9.10 8.42
C HIS A 58 2.35 -10.62 8.30
N VAL A 59 2.48 -11.16 7.09
CA VAL A 59 2.47 -12.61 6.85
C VAL A 59 3.59 -13.31 7.60
N ASP A 60 4.82 -12.80 7.54
CA ASP A 60 5.95 -13.37 8.26
C ASP A 60 5.67 -13.45 9.77
N GLY A 61 5.05 -12.42 10.35
CA GLY A 61 4.65 -12.41 11.76
C GLY A 61 3.58 -13.45 12.10
N PHE A 62 2.60 -13.66 11.21
CA PHE A 62 1.54 -14.66 11.40
C PHE A 62 2.03 -16.09 11.20
N VAL A 63 2.87 -16.32 10.19
CA VAL A 63 3.44 -17.64 9.91
C VAL A 63 4.39 -18.03 11.03
N GLY A 64 5.29 -17.12 11.43
CA GLY A 64 6.32 -17.39 12.42
C GLY A 64 7.17 -18.59 12.00
N ASP A 65 7.38 -19.54 12.91
CA ASP A 65 8.18 -20.74 12.66
C ASP A 65 7.39 -21.92 12.05
N ALA A 66 6.12 -21.71 11.68
CA ALA A 66 5.30 -22.78 11.10
C ALA A 66 5.84 -23.24 9.73
N VAL A 67 5.68 -24.52 9.44
CA VAL A 67 6.10 -25.14 8.17
C VAL A 67 5.02 -26.05 7.59
N GLY A 68 5.13 -26.39 6.31
CA GLY A 68 4.21 -27.32 5.64
C GLY A 68 2.77 -26.80 5.59
N ILE A 69 1.80 -27.66 5.87
CA ILE A 69 0.37 -27.29 5.78
C ILE A 69 -0.04 -26.24 6.81
N GLU A 70 0.59 -26.24 7.99
CA GLU A 70 0.30 -25.26 9.03
C GLU A 70 0.71 -23.85 8.59
N ALA A 71 1.86 -23.71 7.94
CA ALA A 71 2.28 -22.44 7.35
C ALA A 71 1.27 -21.95 6.32
N LEU A 72 0.78 -22.83 5.43
CA LEU A 72 -0.22 -22.46 4.42
C LEU A 72 -1.55 -22.02 5.04
N GLN A 73 -1.97 -22.65 6.13
CA GLN A 73 -3.17 -22.25 6.88
C GLN A 73 -2.97 -20.85 7.47
N ARG A 74 -1.84 -20.61 8.14
CA ARG A 74 -1.53 -19.29 8.74
C ARG A 74 -1.41 -18.17 7.70
N VAL A 75 -0.84 -18.45 6.52
CA VAL A 75 -0.84 -17.48 5.40
C VAL A 75 -2.27 -17.16 4.96
N THR A 76 -3.14 -18.17 4.89
CA THR A 76 -4.54 -17.99 4.49
C THR A 76 -5.30 -17.17 5.53
N ASP A 77 -5.08 -17.44 6.81
CA ASP A 77 -5.68 -16.70 7.93
C ASP A 77 -5.18 -15.25 7.95
N ALA A 78 -3.88 -15.02 7.73
CA ALA A 78 -3.30 -13.67 7.61
C ALA A 78 -3.91 -12.90 6.42
N LEU A 79 -4.13 -13.57 5.29
CA LEU A 79 -4.76 -12.94 4.13
C LEU A 79 -6.20 -12.54 4.42
N TYR A 80 -6.94 -13.43 5.09
CA TYR A 80 -8.30 -13.14 5.53
C TYR A 80 -8.33 -11.96 6.52
N ASP A 81 -7.44 -11.95 7.51
CA ASP A 81 -7.33 -10.87 8.50
C ASP A 81 -7.06 -9.53 7.82
N PHE A 82 -6.12 -9.50 6.88
CA PHE A 82 -5.78 -8.30 6.12
C PHE A 82 -6.95 -7.79 5.25
N ILE A 83 -7.69 -8.69 4.60
CA ILE A 83 -8.90 -8.31 3.83
C ILE A 83 -9.96 -7.67 4.73
N VAL A 84 -10.12 -8.18 5.95
CA VAL A 84 -11.18 -7.73 6.87
C VAL A 84 -10.78 -6.44 7.60
N ASN A 85 -9.52 -6.31 8.02
CA ASN A 85 -9.07 -5.24 8.90
C ASN A 85 -8.37 -4.08 8.18
N GLU A 86 -7.74 -4.31 7.02
CA GLU A 86 -7.00 -3.30 6.24
C GLU A 86 -7.49 -3.21 4.77
N PRO A 87 -8.79 -2.89 4.55
CA PRO A 87 -9.40 -2.96 3.23
C PRO A 87 -8.89 -1.89 2.26
N GLU A 88 -8.35 -0.77 2.74
CA GLU A 88 -7.92 0.35 1.89
C GLU A 88 -6.55 0.11 1.25
N GLU A 89 -5.61 -0.44 2.02
CA GLU A 89 -4.26 -0.82 1.59
C GLU A 89 -4.34 -1.89 0.50
N LEU A 90 -5.16 -2.92 0.73
CA LEU A 90 -5.40 -3.98 -0.24
C LEU A 90 -6.06 -3.44 -1.51
N ARG A 91 -7.06 -2.56 -1.36
CA ARG A 91 -7.75 -1.94 -2.48
C ARG A 91 -6.81 -1.04 -3.29
N ALA A 92 -5.96 -0.26 -2.63
CA ALA A 92 -4.93 0.54 -3.30
C ALA A 92 -3.93 -0.35 -4.05
N MET A 93 -3.48 -1.46 -3.45
CA MET A 93 -2.60 -2.42 -4.12
C MET A 93 -3.23 -2.97 -5.41
N TYR A 94 -4.51 -3.36 -5.39
CA TYR A 94 -5.21 -3.85 -6.59
C TYR A 94 -5.49 -2.76 -7.64
N LEU A 95 -5.65 -1.51 -7.23
CA LEU A 95 -5.80 -0.39 -8.17
C LEU A 95 -4.50 -0.08 -8.91
N LEU A 96 -3.34 -0.42 -8.35
CA LEU A 96 -2.02 -0.07 -8.85
C LEU A 96 -1.42 -1.08 -9.84
N ARG A 97 -2.18 -2.12 -10.24
CA ARG A 97 -1.74 -3.18 -11.14
C ARG A 97 -2.45 -3.17 -12.50
#